data_AF-A0A2H5YIY8-F1
#
_entry.id   AF-A0A2H5YIY8-F1
#
_cell.length_a   1.000
_cell.length_b   1.000
_cell.length_c   1.000
_cell.angle_alpha   90.00
_cell.angle_beta   90.00
_cell.angle_gamma   90.00
#
_symmetry.space_group_name_H-M   'P 1'
#
loop_
_entity.id
_entity.type
_entity.pdbx_description
1 polymer ?
#
loop_
_entity_poly.entity_id
_entity_poly.type
_entity_poly.pdbx_seq_one_letter_code
_entity_poly.pdbx_strand_id
1 'polypeptide(L)'
;MNAAVLRGLAVLFLGALAMVAFQSAHRPALAQEGVERQVGPYLLRLSFERPPRLDDTNALLLEVVDIASGGRVEGLQDSLRMEGWVFPTEGTRRYVPVFLRPSRERPGVYEGVFVPPALGPYRFYLLGNIGGLSVNEEFATGPGGLPEVLPPEEDMLTPGAIVGIVILGLYLAGLAALGVWYLARRHRPAEG
;
A
#
# COMPACT_ATOMS: atom_id res chain seq x y z
N MET A 1 13.93 -0.88 -48.65
CA MET A 1 14.10 -0.49 -47.23
C MET A 1 15.46 -1.03 -46.79
N ASN A 2 16.44 -0.15 -46.57
CA ASN A 2 17.86 -0.55 -46.47
C ASN A 2 18.16 -1.26 -45.14
N ALA A 3 18.95 -2.33 -45.18
CA ALA A 3 19.33 -3.14 -44.02
C ALA A 3 19.99 -2.32 -42.88
N ALA A 4 20.58 -1.17 -43.21
CA ALA A 4 21.11 -0.22 -42.24
C ALA A 4 20.04 0.43 -41.34
N VAL A 5 18.83 0.69 -41.89
CA VAL A 5 17.70 1.27 -41.14
C VAL A 5 17.09 0.24 -40.19
N LEU A 6 16.99 -1.03 -40.62
CA LEU A 6 16.53 -2.13 -39.76
C LEU A 6 17.48 -2.40 -38.58
N ARG A 7 18.80 -2.32 -38.82
CA ARG A 7 19.81 -2.48 -37.76
C ARG A 7 19.79 -1.32 -36.76
N GLY A 8 19.59 -0.09 -37.22
CA GLY A 8 19.41 1.08 -36.34
C GLY A 8 18.18 0.98 -35.45
N LEU A 9 17.05 0.53 -36.02
CA LEU A 9 15.81 0.29 -35.28
C LEU A 9 15.95 -0.84 -34.26
N ALA A 10 16.64 -1.94 -34.59
CA ALA A 10 16.86 -3.05 -33.67
C ALA A 10 17.73 -2.67 -32.47
N VAL A 11 18.77 -1.86 -32.67
CA VAL A 11 19.64 -1.36 -31.58
C VAL A 11 18.87 -0.40 -30.67
N LEU A 12 18.04 0.48 -31.23
CA LEU A 12 17.16 1.36 -30.44
C LEU A 12 16.13 0.57 -29.63
N PHE A 13 15.56 -0.50 -30.20
CA PHE A 13 14.59 -1.35 -29.50
C PHE A 13 15.22 -2.15 -28.36
N LEU A 14 16.42 -2.72 -28.57
CA LEU A 14 17.17 -3.41 -27.52
C LEU A 14 17.66 -2.46 -26.42
N GLY A 15 18.06 -1.24 -26.77
CA GLY A 15 18.41 -0.20 -25.81
C GLY A 15 17.21 0.22 -24.95
N ALA A 16 16.04 0.40 -25.56
CA ALA A 16 14.80 0.71 -24.84
C ALA A 16 14.36 -0.43 -23.92
N LEU A 17 14.49 -1.69 -24.37
CA LEU A 17 14.16 -2.87 -23.56
C LEU A 17 15.11 -3.04 -22.36
N ALA A 18 16.41 -2.80 -22.57
CA ALA A 18 17.41 -2.82 -21.50
C ALA A 18 17.19 -1.69 -20.47
N MET A 19 16.75 -0.51 -20.93
CA MET A 19 16.42 0.61 -20.06
C MET A 19 15.17 0.33 -19.20
N VAL A 20 14.13 -0.30 -19.77
CA VAL A 20 12.95 -0.76 -19.00
C VAL A 20 13.31 -1.88 -18.01
N ALA A 21 14.19 -2.80 -18.39
CA ALA A 21 14.66 -3.88 -17.51
C ALA A 21 15.54 -3.35 -16.36
N PHE A 22 16.40 -2.36 -16.62
CA PHE A 22 17.27 -1.76 -15.60
C PHE A 22 16.48 -0.93 -14.57
N GLN A 23 15.42 -0.25 -15.01
CA GLN A 23 14.48 0.46 -14.13
C GLN A 23 13.70 -0.48 -13.20
N SER A 24 13.63 -1.77 -13.51
CA SER A 24 12.92 -2.78 -12.70
C SER A 24 13.78 -3.36 -11.58
N ALA A 25 15.11 -3.26 -11.67
CA ALA A 25 16.05 -3.87 -10.72
C ALA A 25 16.37 -2.98 -9.49
N HIS A 26 15.96 -1.70 -9.51
CA HIS A 26 16.25 -0.74 -8.46
C HIS A 26 14.98 -0.02 -8.01
N ARG A 27 13.90 -0.76 -7.73
CA ARG A 27 12.96 -0.22 -6.75
C ARG A 27 13.72 -0.22 -5.43
N PRO A 28 14.08 0.94 -4.84
CA PRO A 28 14.34 0.93 -3.42
C PRO A 28 13.11 0.26 -2.82
N ALA A 29 13.30 -0.79 -2.02
CA ALA A 29 12.26 -1.15 -1.08
C ALA A 29 11.94 0.17 -0.40
N LEU A 30 10.77 0.74 -0.68
CA LEU A 30 10.20 1.80 0.15
C LEU A 30 10.45 1.25 1.54
N ALA A 31 11.35 1.89 2.30
CA ALA A 31 11.51 1.56 3.69
C ALA A 31 10.09 1.76 4.24
N GLN A 32 9.35 0.66 4.36
CA GLN A 32 7.97 0.67 4.82
C GLN A 32 8.08 1.37 6.15
N GLU A 33 7.50 2.57 6.26
CA GLU A 33 7.64 3.40 7.44
C GLU A 33 7.33 2.54 8.66
N GLY A 34 8.39 2.26 9.39
CA GLY A 34 8.43 1.23 10.39
C GLY A 34 9.18 1.77 11.57
N VAL A 35 8.79 1.31 12.74
CA VAL A 35 9.38 1.72 14.01
C VAL A 35 10.41 0.68 14.40
N GLU A 36 11.62 1.14 14.66
CA GLU A 36 12.66 0.31 15.24
C GLU A 36 12.75 0.56 16.74
N ARG A 37 12.93 -0.51 17.52
CA ARG A 37 13.17 -0.43 18.96
C ARG A 37 14.19 -1.47 19.39
N GLN A 38 15.21 -1.01 20.09
CA GLN A 38 16.19 -1.91 20.70
C GLN A 38 15.68 -2.40 22.07
N VAL A 39 15.70 -3.71 22.27
CA VAL A 39 15.32 -4.38 23.52
C VAL A 39 16.42 -5.37 23.89
N GLY A 40 17.31 -4.94 24.79
CA GLY A 40 18.51 -5.70 25.15
C GLY A 40 19.41 -5.97 23.92
N PRO A 41 19.74 -7.24 23.62
CA PRO A 41 20.56 -7.60 22.46
C PRO A 41 19.76 -7.69 21.15
N TYR A 42 18.45 -7.43 21.17
CA TYR A 42 17.57 -7.56 20.02
C TYR A 42 17.14 -6.19 19.48
N LEU A 43 17.05 -6.09 18.16
CA LEU A 43 16.42 -4.97 17.45
C LEU A 43 15.08 -5.45 16.91
N LEU A 44 14.00 -4.85 17.42
CA LEU A 44 12.65 -5.08 16.96
C LEU A 44 12.33 -4.07 15.86
N ARG A 45 11.84 -4.54 14.72
CA ARG A 45 11.36 -3.69 13.63
C ARG A 45 9.91 -4.03 13.37
N LEU A 46 9.04 -3.03 13.47
CA LEU A 46 7.62 -3.18 13.24
C LEU A 46 7.18 -2.25 12.12
N SER A 47 6.55 -2.80 11.08
CA SER A 47 6.00 -2.03 9.97
C SER A 47 4.64 -2.61 9.55
N PHE A 48 3.90 -1.91 8.69
CA PHE A 48 2.75 -2.50 8.02
C PHE A 48 3.15 -3.12 6.68
N GLU A 49 2.50 -4.23 6.31
CA GLU A 49 2.68 -4.84 5.00
C GLU A 49 2.25 -3.90 3.88
N ARG A 50 1.12 -3.21 4.06
CA ARG A 50 0.61 -2.17 3.17
C ARG A 50 0.05 -1.02 4.02
N PRO A 51 -0.16 0.19 3.48
CA PRO A 51 -0.83 1.25 4.23
C PRO A 51 -2.18 0.75 4.78
N PRO A 52 -2.41 0.80 6.12
CA PRO A 52 -3.62 0.26 6.70
C PRO A 52 -4.84 1.12 6.36
N ARG A 53 -5.96 0.46 6.06
CA ARG A 53 -7.24 1.10 5.75
C ARG A 53 -8.34 0.57 6.64
N LEU A 54 -9.29 1.44 6.96
CA LEU A 54 -10.51 1.06 7.68
C LEU A 54 -11.22 -0.09 6.98
N ASP A 55 -11.66 -1.10 7.75
CA ASP A 55 -12.40 -2.28 7.29
C ASP A 55 -11.68 -3.17 6.26
N ASP A 56 -10.39 -2.93 5.98
CA ASP A 56 -9.57 -3.77 5.11
C ASP A 56 -8.59 -4.64 5.93
N THR A 57 -8.39 -5.89 5.51
CA THR A 57 -7.46 -6.79 6.19
C THR A 57 -6.02 -6.39 5.90
N ASN A 58 -5.22 -6.28 6.95
CA ASN A 58 -3.81 -5.96 6.84
C ASN A 58 -2.95 -6.78 7.82
N ALA A 59 -1.64 -6.70 7.66
CA ALA A 59 -0.67 -7.36 8.54
C ALA A 59 0.38 -6.37 9.05
N LEU A 60 0.69 -6.50 10.34
CA LEU A 60 1.90 -5.98 10.96
C LEU A 60 3.05 -6.94 10.66
N LEU A 61 4.19 -6.42 10.23
CA LEU A 61 5.40 -7.18 10.00
C LEU A 61 6.36 -6.91 11.15
N LEU A 62 6.57 -7.92 11.99
CA LEU A 62 7.53 -7.90 13.07
C LEU A 62 8.79 -8.66 12.65
N GLU A 63 9.92 -7.96 12.62
CA GLU A 63 11.24 -8.57 12.51
C GLU A 63 11.96 -8.47 13.85
N VAL A 64 12.54 -9.58 14.30
CA VAL A 64 13.39 -9.63 15.49
C VAL A 64 14.81 -9.96 15.02
N VAL A 65 15.73 -9.01 15.17
CA VAL A 65 17.12 -9.15 14.73
C VAL A 65 18.02 -9.21 15.96
N ASP A 66 18.87 -10.23 16.05
CA ASP A 66 19.95 -10.28 17.04
C ASP A 66 21.08 -9.35 16.58
N ILE A 67 21.42 -8.36 17.41
CA ILE A 67 22.38 -7.31 17.05
C ILE A 67 23.81 -7.84 16.96
N ALA A 68 24.15 -8.89 17.72
CA ALA A 68 25.50 -9.45 17.74
C ALA A 68 25.77 -10.30 16.50
N SER A 69 24.79 -11.09 16.06
CA SER A 69 24.90 -11.94 14.87
C SER A 69 24.43 -11.27 13.57
N GLY A 70 23.58 -10.24 13.68
CA GLY A 70 22.86 -9.63 12.55
C GLY A 70 21.76 -10.53 11.97
N GLY A 71 21.52 -11.70 12.55
CA GLY A 71 20.55 -12.68 12.08
C GLY A 71 19.14 -12.41 12.60
N ARG A 72 18.13 -12.82 11.82
CA ARG A 72 16.74 -12.83 12.29
C ARG A 72 16.50 -14.01 13.23
N VAL A 73 15.75 -13.76 14.30
CA VAL A 73 15.43 -14.77 15.32
C VAL A 73 14.13 -15.50 14.97
N GLU A 74 14.23 -16.81 14.80
CA GLU A 74 13.11 -17.69 14.48
C GLU A 74 12.54 -18.39 15.73
N GLY A 75 11.36 -19.01 15.60
CA GLY A 75 10.77 -19.83 16.67
C GLY A 75 10.07 -19.05 17.80
N LEU A 76 9.74 -17.79 17.60
CA LEU A 76 9.13 -16.92 18.62
C LEU A 76 7.59 -16.92 18.59
N GLN A 77 6.96 -17.72 17.71
CA GLN A 77 5.50 -17.70 17.54
C GLN A 77 4.71 -18.11 18.79
N ASP A 78 5.29 -18.96 19.64
CA ASP A 78 4.67 -19.44 20.87
C ASP A 78 5.05 -18.58 22.09
N SER A 79 6.08 -17.74 21.95
CA SER A 79 6.61 -16.90 23.03
C SER A 79 6.18 -15.45 22.95
N LEU A 80 5.75 -14.98 21.77
CA LEU A 80 5.32 -13.60 21.52
C LEU A 80 3.84 -13.52 21.20
N ARG A 81 3.20 -12.45 21.68
CA ARG A 81 1.83 -12.08 21.37
C ARG A 81 1.75 -10.59 21.07
N MET A 82 0.86 -10.23 20.15
CA MET A 82 0.54 -8.84 19.86
C MET A 82 -0.89 -8.54 20.30
N GLU A 83 -1.09 -7.42 20.98
CA GLU A 83 -2.41 -6.91 21.35
C GLU A 83 -2.62 -5.51 20.78
N GLY A 84 -3.70 -5.29 20.05
CA GLY A 84 -4.01 -3.99 19.47
C GLY A 84 -5.14 -3.28 20.19
N TRP A 85 -5.07 -1.96 20.26
CA TRP A 85 -6.15 -1.10 20.72
C TRP A 85 -6.26 0.13 19.83
N VAL A 86 -7.48 0.50 19.47
CA VAL A 86 -7.78 1.77 18.78
C VAL A 86 -8.46 2.73 19.73
N PHE A 87 -8.07 4.01 19.64
CA PHE A 87 -8.59 5.11 20.43
C PHE A 87 -9.27 6.10 19.46
N PRO A 88 -10.52 5.83 19.05
CA PRO A 88 -11.20 6.69 18.09
C PRO A 88 -11.46 8.08 18.68
N THR A 89 -11.47 9.10 17.83
CA THR A 89 -11.78 10.49 18.24
C THR A 89 -13.16 10.60 18.87
N GLU A 90 -14.10 9.77 18.41
CA GLU A 90 -15.44 9.65 18.97
C GLU A 90 -15.70 8.21 19.43
N GLY A 91 -16.16 8.05 20.67
CA GLY A 91 -16.53 6.76 21.25
C GLY A 91 -15.51 6.17 22.22
N THR A 92 -15.68 4.89 22.55
CA THR A 92 -14.83 4.16 23.49
C THR A 92 -13.70 3.44 22.76
N ARG A 93 -12.54 3.32 23.42
CA ARG A 93 -11.43 2.49 22.93
C ARG A 93 -11.93 1.07 22.59
N ARG A 94 -11.45 0.50 21.50
CA ARG A 94 -11.84 -0.84 21.05
C ARG A 94 -10.61 -1.74 21.00
N TYR A 95 -10.77 -2.98 21.44
CA TYR A 95 -9.76 -4.00 21.27
C TYR A 95 -9.68 -4.41 19.80
N VAL A 96 -8.46 -4.57 19.31
CA VAL A 96 -8.16 -4.99 17.94
C VAL A 96 -7.42 -6.33 18.04
N PRO A 97 -8.07 -7.44 17.66
CA PRO A 97 -7.42 -8.74 17.69
C PRO A 97 -6.29 -8.77 16.65
N VAL A 98 -5.08 -9.10 17.09
CA VAL A 98 -3.91 -9.27 16.23
C VAL A 98 -3.42 -10.70 16.34
N PHE A 99 -3.45 -11.43 15.23
CA PHE A 99 -3.03 -12.83 15.19
C PHE A 99 -1.60 -12.89 14.65
N LEU A 100 -0.64 -13.10 15.55
CA LEU A 100 0.76 -13.24 15.21
C LEU A 100 1.04 -14.66 14.69
N ARG A 101 1.66 -14.76 13.51
CA ARG A 101 2.09 -16.02 12.90
C ARG A 101 3.44 -15.84 12.21
N PRO A 102 4.27 -16.88 12.08
CA PRO A 102 5.47 -16.79 11.27
C PRO A 102 5.10 -16.62 9.78
N SER A 103 5.81 -15.75 9.08
CA SER A 103 5.67 -15.58 7.64
C SER A 103 6.19 -16.81 6.91
N ARG A 104 5.45 -17.29 5.92
CA ARG A 104 5.87 -18.43 5.07
C ARG A 104 6.88 -18.02 4.00
N GLU A 105 6.85 -16.76 3.59
CA GLU A 105 7.66 -16.22 2.50
C GLU A 105 8.98 -15.65 3.00
N ARG A 106 9.00 -15.15 4.25
CA ARG A 106 10.14 -14.46 4.86
C ARG A 106 10.53 -15.11 6.19
N PRO A 107 11.51 -16.04 6.19
CA PRO A 107 12.01 -16.63 7.42
C PRO A 107 12.48 -15.57 8.43
N GLY A 108 12.10 -15.75 9.69
CA GLY A 108 12.39 -14.81 10.79
C GLY A 108 11.52 -13.55 10.84
N VAL A 109 10.50 -13.43 9.98
CA VAL A 109 9.49 -12.37 10.03
C VAL A 109 8.18 -12.94 10.54
N TYR A 110 7.48 -12.21 11.40
CA TYR A 110 6.17 -12.57 11.94
C TYR A 110 5.11 -11.60 11.43
N GLU A 111 3.99 -12.13 10.96
CA GLU A 111 2.84 -11.40 10.46
C GLU A 111 1.76 -11.34 11.55
N GLY A 112 1.43 -10.15 12.01
CA GLY A 112 0.31 -9.88 12.90
C GLY A 112 -0.91 -9.44 12.09
N VAL A 113 -1.77 -10.38 11.70
CA VAL A 113 -2.96 -10.08 10.88
C VAL A 113 -4.04 -9.42 11.74
N PHE A 114 -4.60 -8.32 11.25
CA PHE A 114 -5.68 -7.57 11.92
C PHE A 114 -6.58 -6.86 10.90
N VAL A 115 -7.76 -6.45 11.35
CA VAL A 115 -8.69 -5.61 10.58
C VAL A 115 -8.96 -4.35 11.42
N PRO A 116 -8.63 -3.14 10.93
CA PRO A 116 -8.89 -1.90 11.67
C PRO A 116 -10.40 -1.63 11.79
N PRO A 117 -10.99 -1.59 13.01
CA PRO A 117 -12.44 -1.47 13.17
C PRO A 117 -12.94 -0.02 13.34
N ALA A 118 -12.03 0.96 13.35
CA ALA A 118 -12.33 2.38 13.51
C ALA A 118 -11.15 3.25 13.03
N LEU A 119 -11.40 4.52 12.72
CA LEU A 119 -10.32 5.50 12.52
C LEU A 119 -9.86 6.07 13.87
N GLY A 120 -8.61 6.49 13.93
CA GLY A 120 -7.98 7.09 15.10
C GLY A 120 -6.60 6.49 15.40
N PRO A 121 -5.93 6.97 16.46
CA PRO A 121 -4.65 6.43 16.89
C PRO A 121 -4.77 4.98 17.39
N TYR A 122 -3.85 4.14 16.95
CA TYR A 122 -3.69 2.76 17.38
C TYR A 122 -2.49 2.63 18.30
N ARG A 123 -2.58 1.66 19.21
CA ARG A 123 -1.47 1.20 20.05
C ARG A 123 -1.41 -0.32 19.98
N PHE A 124 -0.23 -0.83 19.66
CA PHE A 124 0.07 -2.25 19.59
C PHE A 124 1.06 -2.59 20.69
N TYR A 125 0.73 -3.60 21.49
CA TYR A 125 1.53 -4.08 22.59
C TYR A 125 2.13 -5.43 22.22
N LEU A 126 3.45 -5.46 22.06
CA LEU A 126 4.21 -6.69 21.89
C LEU A 126 4.58 -7.22 23.27
N LEU A 127 4.00 -8.37 23.62
CA LEU A 127 4.16 -9.02 24.90
C LEU A 127 4.83 -10.38 24.71
N GLY A 128 5.64 -10.79 25.68
CA GLY A 128 6.14 -12.17 25.73
C GLY A 128 7.60 -12.26 26.11
N ASN A 129 8.32 -13.17 25.46
CA ASN A 129 9.72 -13.44 25.75
C ASN A 129 10.55 -13.75 24.49
N ILE A 130 11.77 -13.21 24.43
CA ILE A 130 12.75 -13.48 23.37
C ILE A 130 14.05 -13.93 24.04
N GLY A 131 14.46 -15.19 23.82
CA GLY A 131 15.73 -15.70 24.33
C GLY A 131 15.89 -15.62 25.86
N GLY A 132 14.79 -15.69 26.62
CA GLY A 132 14.77 -15.51 28.08
C GLY A 132 14.48 -14.08 28.53
N LEU A 133 14.56 -13.08 27.66
CA LEU A 133 14.27 -11.67 27.98
C LEU A 133 12.77 -11.39 27.87
N SER A 134 12.16 -10.89 28.95
CA SER A 134 10.77 -10.44 28.93
C SER A 134 10.62 -9.18 28.06
N VAL A 135 9.64 -9.19 27.17
CA VAL A 135 9.33 -8.09 26.25
C VAL A 135 7.93 -7.57 26.56
N ASN A 136 7.82 -6.25 26.71
CA ASN A 136 6.56 -5.53 26.85
C ASN A 136 6.71 -4.16 26.20
N GLU A 137 6.53 -4.12 24.89
CA GLU A 137 6.79 -2.93 24.08
C GLU A 137 5.51 -2.37 23.47
N GLU A 138 5.31 -1.06 23.65
CA GLU A 138 4.21 -0.33 23.01
C GLU A 138 4.67 0.36 21.72
N PHE A 139 3.94 0.12 20.64
CA PHE A 139 4.09 0.78 19.34
C PHE A 139 2.81 1.56 19.02
N ALA A 140 2.91 2.87 18.89
CA ALA A 140 1.78 3.73 18.57
C ALA A 140 1.83 4.18 17.11
N THR A 141 0.66 4.44 16.52
CA THR A 141 0.56 5.17 15.26
C THR A 141 0.65 6.68 15.48
N GLY A 142 1.15 7.41 14.49
CA GLY A 142 1.25 8.87 14.50
C GLY A 142 2.69 9.36 14.31
N PRO A 143 2.97 10.65 14.62
CA PRO A 143 4.28 11.25 14.40
C PRO A 143 5.41 10.49 15.09
N GLY A 144 6.39 10.02 14.32
CA GLY A 144 7.53 9.24 14.83
C GLY A 144 7.19 7.78 15.21
N GLY A 145 5.97 7.34 14.92
CA GLY A 145 5.49 5.98 15.15
C GLY A 145 5.15 5.27 13.84
N LEU A 146 4.20 4.34 13.93
CA LEU A 146 3.64 3.68 12.76
C LEU A 146 2.74 4.65 11.96
N PRO A 147 2.57 4.46 10.65
CA PRO A 147 1.62 5.22 9.85
C PRO A 147 0.19 5.16 10.41
N GLU A 148 -0.57 6.23 10.24
CA GLU A 148 -1.98 6.25 10.64
C GLU A 148 -2.85 5.39 9.71
N VAL A 149 -3.97 4.90 10.25
CA VAL A 149 -4.97 4.16 9.47
C VAL A 149 -5.74 5.13 8.59
N LEU A 150 -5.74 4.83 7.30
CA LEU A 150 -6.41 5.62 6.27
C LEU A 150 -7.91 5.27 6.21
N PRO A 151 -8.74 6.18 5.70
CA PRO A 151 -10.12 5.86 5.32
C PRO A 151 -10.19 4.70 4.31
N PRO A 152 -11.38 4.09 4.15
CA PRO A 152 -11.62 3.13 3.08
C PRO A 152 -11.22 3.70 1.72
N GLU A 153 -10.80 2.85 0.80
CA GLU A 153 -10.50 3.29 -0.55
C GLU A 153 -11.78 3.73 -1.25
N GLU A 154 -11.87 5.01 -1.62
CA GLU A 154 -12.98 5.51 -2.43
C GLU A 154 -12.71 5.18 -3.90
N ASP A 155 -13.48 4.24 -4.45
CA ASP A 155 -13.37 3.88 -5.85
C ASP A 155 -14.00 4.97 -6.73
N MET A 156 -13.19 5.91 -7.22
CA MET A 156 -13.65 7.05 -8.04
C MET A 156 -14.34 6.61 -9.35
N LEU A 157 -14.14 5.37 -9.79
CA LEU A 157 -14.71 4.78 -11.01
C LEU A 157 -15.80 3.74 -10.70
N THR A 158 -16.69 4.03 -9.74
CA THR A 158 -17.89 3.20 -9.53
C THR A 158 -18.65 2.97 -10.86
N PRO A 159 -19.37 1.83 -11.01
CA PRO A 159 -20.18 1.58 -12.21
C PRO A 159 -21.14 2.74 -12.55
N GLY A 160 -21.71 3.40 -11.52
CA GLY A 160 -22.55 4.58 -11.69
C GLY A 160 -21.79 5.79 -12.23
N ALA A 161 -20.58 6.06 -11.74
CA ALA A 161 -19.73 7.14 -12.25
C ALA A 161 -19.33 6.91 -13.72
N ILE A 162 -18.99 5.67 -14.09
CA ILE A 162 -18.69 5.30 -15.48
C ILE A 162 -19.89 5.58 -16.38
N VAL A 163 -21.09 5.14 -15.99
CA VAL A 163 -22.32 5.40 -16.73
C VAL A 163 -22.56 6.90 -16.88
N GLY A 164 -22.37 7.68 -15.81
CA GLY A 164 -22.49 9.14 -15.84
C GLY A 164 -21.51 9.80 -16.83
N ILE A 165 -20.24 9.39 -16.81
CA ILE A 165 -19.21 9.89 -17.73
C ILE A 165 -19.55 9.56 -19.19
N VAL A 166 -20.03 8.33 -19.46
CA VAL A 166 -20.43 7.90 -20.80
C VAL A 166 -21.62 8.71 -21.30
N ILE A 167 -22.67 8.88 -20.48
CA ILE A 167 -23.85 9.68 -20.84
C ILE A 167 -23.46 11.13 -21.11
N LEU A 168 -22.62 11.72 -20.26
CA LEU A 168 -22.10 13.08 -20.45
C LEU A 168 -21.33 13.20 -21.77
N GLY A 169 -20.45 12.25 -22.07
CA GLY A 169 -19.70 12.20 -23.32
C GLY A 169 -20.62 12.13 -24.55
N LEU A 170 -21.62 11.26 -24.52
CA LEU A 170 -22.62 11.14 -25.60
C LEU A 170 -23.44 12.42 -25.76
N TYR A 171 -23.85 13.06 -24.66
CA TYR A 171 -24.60 14.31 -24.69
C TYR A 171 -23.79 15.44 -25.32
N LEU A 172 -22.53 15.62 -24.90
CA LEU A 172 -21.63 16.64 -25.45
C LEU A 172 -21.33 16.39 -26.93
N ALA A 173 -21.12 15.14 -27.34
CA ALA A 173 -20.94 14.78 -28.74
C ALA A 173 -22.19 15.10 -29.58
N GLY A 174 -23.38 14.83 -29.04
CA GLY A 174 -24.65 15.18 -29.67
C GLY A 174 -24.82 16.68 -29.86
N LEU A 175 -24.50 17.49 -28.84
CA LEU A 175 -24.53 18.95 -28.93
C LEU A 175 -23.53 19.49 -29.95
N ALA A 176 -22.32 18.94 -30.00
CA ALA A 176 -21.32 19.34 -30.99
C ALA A 176 -21.77 19.01 -32.42
N ALA A 177 -22.33 17.82 -32.64
CA ALA A 177 -22.87 17.42 -33.94
C ALA A 177 -24.03 18.32 -34.39
N LEU A 178 -24.95 18.66 -33.48
CA LEU A 178 -26.03 19.62 -33.73
C LEU A 178 -25.50 21.01 -34.08
N GLY A 179 -24.48 21.49 -33.35
CA GLY A 179 -23.83 22.77 -33.62
C GLY A 179 -23.17 22.83 -35.00
N VAL A 180 -22.39 21.79 -35.35
CA VAL A 180 -21.75 21.66 -36.67
C VAL A 180 -22.80 21.58 -37.77
N TRP A 181 -23.86 20.79 -37.58
CA TRP A 181 -24.96 20.68 -38.53
C TRP A 181 -25.68 22.03 -38.74
N TYR A 182 -25.95 22.76 -37.65
CA TYR A 182 -26.59 24.06 -37.70
C TYR A 182 -25.74 25.09 -38.48
N LEU A 183 -24.44 25.14 -38.21
CA LEU A 183 -23.50 26.01 -38.93
C LEU A 183 -23.42 25.64 -40.42
N ALA A 184 -23.30 24.35 -40.74
CA ALA A 184 -23.26 23.88 -42.12
C ALA A 184 -24.54 24.22 -42.91
N ARG A 185 -25.71 24.17 -42.26
CA ARG A 185 -27.00 24.50 -42.90
C ARG A 185 -27.18 25.99 -43.13
N ARG A 186 -26.63 26.85 -42.26
CA ARG A 186 -26.65 28.31 -42.42
C ARG A 186 -25.83 28.80 -43.63
N HIS A 187 -24.82 28.04 -44.04
CA HIS A 187 -23.93 28.38 -45.16
C HIS A 187 -24.41 27.86 -46.53
N ARG A 188 -25.60 27.25 -46.65
CA ARG A 188 -26.18 26.97 -47.97
C ARG A 188 -26.81 28.25 -48.55
N PRO A 189 -26.26 28.86 -49.62
CA PRO A 189 -26.91 29.98 -50.28
C PRO A 189 -28.25 29.51 -50.85
N ALA A 190 -29.26 30.39 -50.82
CA ALA A 190 -30.51 30.16 -51.53
C ALA A 190 -30.20 30.13 -53.03
N GLU A 191 -30.27 28.94 -53.62
CA GLU A 191 -30.29 28.81 -55.08
C GLU A 191 -31.62 29.41 -55.56
N GLY A 192 -31.53 30.54 -56.26
CA GLY A 192 -32.61 31.13 -57.04
C GLY A 192 -32.68 30.55 -58.43
#